data_AF-G9XQC9-F1
#
_entry.id   AF-G9XQC9-F1
#
_cell.length_a   1.000
_cell.length_b   1.000
_cell.length_c   1.000
_cell.angle_alpha   90.00
_cell.angle_beta   90.00
_cell.angle_gamma   90.00
#
_symmetry.space_group_name_H-M   'P 1'
#
loop_
_entity.id
_entity.type
_entity.pdbx_description
1 polymer ?
#
loop_
_entity_poly.entity_id
_entity_poly.type
_entity_poly.pdbx_seq_one_letter_code
_entity_poly.pdbx_strand_id
1 'polypeptide(L)' 'MLTGAEKITDVVEKYPQSVEVFQKYGMHCFGCMAARFENVEQGAMAHGIDVPSLIKDLNKAIGNQS' A
#
# COMPACT_ATOMS: atom_id res chain seq x y z
N MET A 1 12.24 4.42 1.62
CA MET A 1 10.92 5.01 1.89
C MET A 1 10.10 4.88 0.63
N LEU A 2 8.83 4.47 0.75
CA LEU A 2 7.89 4.36 -0.37
C LEU A 2 7.48 5.74 -0.86
N THR A 3 7.24 5.85 -2.15
CA THR A 3 6.73 7.08 -2.80
C THR A 3 5.36 6.91 -3.43
N GLY A 4 4.90 5.67 -3.62
CA GLY A 4 3.61 5.33 -4.22
C GLY A 4 3.71 4.74 -5.63
N ALA A 5 4.88 4.86 -6.25
CA ALA A 5 5.15 4.27 -7.57
C ALA A 5 5.41 2.76 -7.51
N GLU A 6 5.66 2.21 -6.31
CA GLU A 6 5.88 0.78 -6.11
C GLU A 6 4.58 -0.02 -6.33
N LYS A 7 4.72 -1.24 -6.87
CA LYS A 7 3.58 -2.16 -6.99
C LYS A 7 3.05 -2.54 -5.62
N ILE A 8 1.74 -2.62 -5.49
CA ILE A 8 1.09 -3.03 -4.22
C ILE A 8 1.60 -4.41 -3.77
N THR A 9 1.70 -5.35 -4.71
CA THR A 9 2.22 -6.70 -4.43
C THR A 9 3.65 -6.69 -3.93
N ASP A 10 4.53 -5.91 -4.57
CA ASP A 10 5.95 -5.84 -4.19
C ASP A 10 6.11 -5.22 -2.79
N VAL A 11 5.28 -4.23 -2.45
CA VAL A 11 5.26 -3.62 -1.11
C VAL A 11 4.82 -4.63 -0.06
N VAL A 12 3.76 -5.39 -0.30
CA VAL A 12 3.25 -6.40 0.64
C VAL A 12 4.23 -7.57 0.81
N GLU A 13 4.84 -8.04 -0.28
CA GLU A 13 5.84 -9.11 -0.24
C GLU A 13 7.10 -8.69 0.52
N LYS A 14 7.59 -7.48 0.26
CA LYS A 14 8.80 -6.95 0.90
C LYS A 14 8.56 -6.51 2.34
N TYR A 15 7.37 -6.00 2.64
CA TYR A 15 7.00 -5.46 3.94
C TYR A 15 5.63 -6.03 4.39
N PRO A 16 5.59 -7.25 4.94
CA PRO A 16 4.32 -7.88 5.35
C PRO A 16 3.49 -7.04 6.34
N GLN A 17 4.14 -6.21 7.16
CA GLN A 17 3.48 -5.27 8.08
C GLN A 17 2.68 -4.16 7.37
N SER A 18 2.93 -3.91 6.08
CA SER A 18 2.15 -2.95 5.28
C SER A 18 0.71 -3.42 5.06
N VAL A 19 0.43 -4.72 5.16
CA VAL A 19 -0.90 -5.30 4.96
C VAL A 19 -1.94 -4.67 5.90
N GLU A 20 -1.60 -4.50 7.18
CA GLU A 20 -2.51 -3.90 8.17
C GLU A 20 -2.85 -2.44 7.80
N VAL A 21 -1.86 -1.70 7.29
CA VAL A 21 -2.09 -0.32 6.81
C VAL A 21 -3.04 -0.32 5.62
N PHE A 22 -2.76 -1.10 4.57
CA PHE A 22 -3.64 -1.18 3.42
C PHE A 22 -5.07 -1.61 3.79
N GLN A 23 -5.23 -2.57 4.71
CA GLN A 23 -6.55 -2.98 5.23
C GLN A 23 -7.28 -1.83 5.93
N LYS A 24 -6.59 -1.04 6.77
CA LYS A 24 -7.15 0.14 7.43
C LYS A 24 -7.66 1.18 6.43
N TYR A 25 -7.03 1.29 5.26
CA TYR A 25 -7.44 2.18 4.18
C TYR A 25 -8.46 1.54 3.21
N GLY A 26 -8.95 0.33 3.47
CA GLY A 26 -9.95 -0.32 2.63
C GLY A 26 -9.39 -1.07 1.41
N MET A 27 -8.07 -1.26 1.35
CA MET A 27 -7.35 -1.89 0.23
C MET A 27 -7.05 -3.37 0.51
N HIS A 28 -8.05 -4.15 0.92
CA HIS A 28 -7.88 -5.56 1.33
C HIS A 28 -7.65 -6.53 0.15
N CYS A 29 -7.88 -6.09 -1.08
CA CYS A 29 -8.00 -6.94 -2.26
C CYS A 29 -6.66 -7.26 -2.96
N PHE A 30 -5.60 -7.56 -2.21
CA PHE A 30 -4.26 -7.85 -2.76
C PHE A 30 -4.22 -9.02 -3.76
N GLY A 31 -5.19 -9.92 -3.68
CA GLY A 31 -5.35 -11.07 -4.59
C GLY A 31 -6.22 -10.80 -5.83
N CYS A 32 -6.87 -9.64 -5.93
CA CYS A 32 -7.67 -9.30 -7.11
C CYS A 32 -6.76 -9.04 -8.31
N MET A 33 -7.24 -9.38 -9.52
CA MET A 33 -6.47 -9.22 -10.75
C MET A 33 -6.01 -7.77 -10.97
N ALA A 34 -6.80 -6.78 -10.55
CA ALA A 34 -6.44 -5.36 -10.63
C ALA A 34 -5.19 -5.03 -9.79
N ALA A 35 -5.17 -5.46 -8.53
CA ALA A 35 -4.06 -5.19 -7.60
C ALA A 35 -2.71 -5.75 -8.06
N ARG A 36 -2.69 -6.75 -8.95
CA ARG A 36 -1.46 -7.30 -9.54
C ARG A 36 -0.77 -6.37 -10.54
N PHE A 37 -1.50 -5.42 -11.11
CA PHE A 37 -1.00 -4.50 -12.13
C PHE A 37 -0.95 -3.04 -11.66
N GLU A 38 -1.48 -2.73 -10.48
CA GLU A 38 -1.52 -1.39 -9.91
C GLU A 38 -0.31 -1.09 -9.02
N ASN A 39 0.17 0.15 -9.09
CA ASN A 39 0.98 0.73 -8.03
C ASN A 39 0.13 1.28 -6.89
N VAL A 40 0.76 1.62 -5.77
CA VAL A 40 0.07 2.09 -4.56
C VAL A 40 -0.74 3.35 -4.81
N GLU A 41 -0.18 4.32 -5.55
CA GLU A 41 -0.86 5.57 -5.88
C GLU A 41 -2.11 5.34 -6.74
N GLN A 42 -1.99 4.53 -7.79
CA GLN A 42 -3.09 4.17 -8.69
C GLN A 42 -4.22 3.47 -7.94
N GLY A 43 -3.89 2.43 -7.16
CA GLY A 43 -4.89 1.70 -6.39
C GLY A 43 -5.58 2.61 -5.36
N ALA A 44 -4.83 3.49 -4.70
CA ALA A 44 -5.40 4.44 -3.75
C ALA A 44 -6.37 5.43 -4.43
N MET A 45 -5.97 6.01 -5.56
CA MET A 45 -6.82 6.94 -6.33
C MET A 45 -8.09 6.25 -6.85
N ALA A 46 -7.98 5.01 -7.35
CA ALA A 46 -9.13 4.24 -7.85
C ALA A 46 -10.19 3.98 -6.75
N HIS A 47 -9.77 4.00 -5.49
CA HIS A 47 -10.61 3.81 -4.31
C HIS A 47 -10.93 5.12 -3.56
N GLY A 48 -10.52 6.29 -4.09
CA GLY A 48 -10.77 7.59 -3.45
C GLY A 48 -10.00 7.81 -2.14
N ILE A 49 -8.87 7.15 -1.98
CA ILE A 49 -8.02 7.23 -0.78
C ILE A 49 -7.01 8.37 -0.92
N ASP A 50 -6.77 9.10 0.19
CA ASP A 50 -5.72 10.12 0.26
C ASP A 50 -4.32 9.49 0.19
N VAL A 51 -3.68 9.60 -0.98
CA VAL A 51 -2.36 9.02 -1.27
C VAL A 51 -1.30 9.48 -0.26
N PRO A 52 -1.15 10.79 0.05
CA PRO A 52 -0.15 11.24 1.01
C PRO A 52 -0.29 10.59 2.40
N SER A 53 -1.51 10.45 2.91
CA SER A 53 -1.77 9.81 4.21
C SER A 53 -1.43 8.32 4.18
N LEU A 54 -1.81 7.61 3.11
CA LEU A 54 -1.47 6.19 2.94
C LEU A 54 0.06 5.99 2.90
N ILE A 55 0.79 6.77 2.10
CA ILE A 55 2.24 6.67 1.99
C ILE A 55 2.94 6.98 3.32
N LYS A 56 2.43 7.96 4.07
CA LYS A 56 2.94 8.29 5.40
C LYS A 56 2.78 7.13 6.38
N ASP A 57 1.59 6.54 6.45
CA ASP A 57 1.31 5.43 7.36
C ASP A 57 2.09 4.16 6.95
N LEU A 58 2.23 3.88 5.66
CA LEU A 58 3.05 2.78 5.15
C LEU A 58 4.52 2.95 5.55
N ASN A 59 5.09 4.13 5.31
CA ASN A 59 6.48 4.40 5.70
C ASN A 59 6.69 4.33 7.21
N LYS A 60 5.71 4.75 8.02
CA LYS A 60 5.75 4.61 9.47
C LYS A 60 5.74 3.14 9.90
N ALA A 61 4.88 2.32 9.31
CA ALA A 61 4.85 0.88 9.60
C ALA A 61 6.17 0.19 9.19
N ILE A 62 6.76 0.58 8.07
CA ILE A 62 8.04 0.03 7.59
C ILE A 62 9.21 0.46 8.49
N GLY A 63 9.27 1.74 8.87
CA GLY A 63 10.34 2.27 9.71
C GLY A 63 10.30 1.82 11.18
N ASN A 64 9.19 1.23 11.63
CA ASN A 64 9.03 0.72 12.99
C ASN A 64 9.50 -0.74 13.17
N GLN A 65 10.04 -1.38 12.13
CA GLN A 65 10.79 -2.63 12.28
C GLN A 65 12.20 -2.30 12.77
N SER A 66 12.43 -2.52 14.07
CA SER A 66 13.76 -2.57 14.69
C SER A 66 14.26 -4.01 14.76
#